data_AF-A0A957QL11-F1
#
_entry.id   AF-A0A957QL11-F1
#
_cell.length_a   1.000
_cell.length_b   1.000
_cell.length_c   1.000
_cell.angle_alpha   90.00
_cell.angle_beta   90.00
_cell.angle_gamma   90.00
#
_symmetry.space_group_name_H-M   'P 1'
#
loop_
_entity.id
_entity.type
_entity.pdbx_description
1 polymer ?
#
loop_
_entity_poly.entity_id
_entity_poly.type
_entity_poly.pdbx_seq_one_letter_code
_entity_poly.pdbx_strand_id
1 'polypeptide(L)'
;ITGPELATTQAIGLLPVLYLFPALTLATGRRWLGARWPASELWQPWLIGGGFLLLAAGSSQAYFGEWANRPEVRLQYESTLVAMLEELAATGERGAAISTAQPGPFHGQAVAALVLAEDPGRHFWFDGRHSLVLPAPGAPLLTAGLAPLHPVLIGLFVPGGPSGEIPTRASDLDRPIRRYEASAIQSIPADWQPAEAAYQFGDAVQLLGYWLATDRVAPGEVVPFLTGWQVVEPPAEDWVLFTHLTGLDGIPLAQQDLLGVPSAGWQRGEVFYQLHELVLPGDLPAGRYQLRSGFYYCPADCQQGSIRLPVSLAGATLNDSLIVTELEVAP
;
A
#
# COMPACT_ATOMS: atom_id res chain seq x y z
N ILE A 1 -0.44 22.46 -5.52
CA ILE A 1 0.92 22.74 -5.00
C ILE A 1 0.79 23.77 -3.88
N THR A 2 0.58 23.31 -2.67
CA THR A 2 0.81 24.08 -1.44
C THR A 2 1.69 23.17 -0.60
N GLY A 3 3.01 23.36 -0.70
CA GLY A 3 3.94 22.56 0.09
C GLY A 3 3.69 22.73 1.59
N PRO A 4 4.12 21.77 2.42
CA PRO A 4 3.91 21.79 3.87
C PRO A 4 4.42 23.09 4.52
N GLU A 5 5.46 23.71 3.96
CA GLU A 5 6.02 24.97 4.46
C GLU A 5 5.06 26.16 4.30
N LEU A 6 4.33 26.24 3.17
CA LEU A 6 3.44 27.38 2.89
C LEU A 6 2.20 27.37 3.81
N ALA A 7 1.67 26.17 4.10
CA ALA A 7 0.53 25.99 5.00
C ALA A 7 0.91 26.32 6.45
N THR A 8 2.12 25.95 6.87
CA THR A 8 2.59 26.16 8.24
C THR A 8 2.83 27.65 8.53
N THR A 9 3.45 28.39 7.61
CA THR A 9 3.65 29.84 7.77
C THR A 9 2.33 30.62 7.76
N GLN A 10 1.37 30.22 6.92
CA GLN A 10 0.03 30.83 6.91
C GLN A 10 -0.75 30.55 8.21
N ALA A 11 -0.65 29.33 8.74
CA ALA A 11 -1.26 28.97 10.03
C ALA A 11 -0.67 29.80 11.18
N ILE A 12 0.66 29.95 11.25
CA ILE A 12 1.33 30.76 12.28
C ILE A 12 0.93 32.24 12.17
N GLY A 13 0.88 32.79 10.95
CA GLY A 13 0.47 34.18 10.72
C GLY A 13 -0.98 34.47 11.12
N LEU A 14 -1.85 33.46 11.15
CA LEU A 14 -3.25 33.56 11.57
C LEU A 14 -3.45 33.50 13.09
N LEU A 15 -2.47 33.00 13.87
CA LEU A 15 -2.62 32.82 15.32
C LEU A 15 -3.00 34.12 16.06
N PRO A 16 -2.40 35.30 15.79
CA PRO A 16 -2.82 36.53 16.46
C PRO A 16 -4.28 36.90 16.15
N VAL A 17 -4.75 36.67 14.92
CA VAL A 17 -6.14 36.95 14.54
C VAL A 17 -7.11 36.02 15.28
N LEU A 18 -6.74 34.74 15.43
CA LEU A 18 -7.55 33.73 16.09
C LEU A 18 -7.58 33.86 17.61
N TYR A 19 -6.51 34.35 18.25
CA TYR A 19 -6.41 34.40 19.72
C TYR A 19 -6.49 35.82 20.28
N LEU A 20 -5.76 36.78 19.72
CA LEU A 20 -5.63 38.12 20.29
C LEU A 20 -6.91 38.93 20.09
N PHE A 21 -7.51 38.92 18.90
CA PHE A 21 -8.71 39.72 18.64
C PHE A 21 -9.93 39.25 19.42
N PRO A 22 -10.24 37.94 19.53
CA PRO A 22 -11.31 37.48 20.42
C PRO A 22 -11.04 37.82 21.88
N ALA A 23 -9.80 37.68 22.36
CA ALA A 23 -9.43 38.05 23.73
C ALA A 23 -9.61 39.55 24.00
N LEU A 24 -9.17 40.42 23.08
CA LEU A 24 -9.37 41.87 23.16
C LEU A 24 -10.84 42.25 23.10
N THR A 25 -11.63 41.56 22.27
CA THR A 25 -13.08 41.78 22.16
C THR A 25 -13.78 41.44 23.47
N LEU A 26 -13.47 40.29 24.06
CA LEU A 26 -14.00 39.87 25.37
C LEU A 26 -13.56 40.82 26.50
N ALA A 27 -12.28 41.21 26.53
CA ALA A 27 -11.75 42.12 27.55
C ALA A 27 -12.39 43.52 27.46
N THR A 28 -12.52 44.05 26.24
CA THR A 28 -13.13 45.37 26.00
C THR A 28 -14.63 45.34 26.30
N GLY A 29 -15.34 44.31 25.85
CA GLY A 29 -16.76 44.12 26.13
C GLY A 29 -17.04 44.01 27.63
N ARG A 30 -16.20 43.26 28.37
CA ARG A 30 -16.29 43.13 29.83
C ARG A 30 -16.14 44.49 30.54
N ARG A 31 -15.12 45.28 30.16
CA ARG A 31 -14.90 46.62 30.72
C ARG A 31 -16.08 47.55 30.43
N TRP A 32 -16.59 47.53 29.20
CA TRP A 32 -17.72 48.35 28.79
C TRP A 32 -19.02 48.00 29.55
N LEU A 33 -19.32 46.71 29.69
CA LEU A 33 -20.47 46.22 30.47
C LEU A 33 -20.37 46.58 31.95
N GLY A 34 -19.19 46.39 32.56
CA GLY A 34 -18.96 46.76 33.96
C GLY A 34 -19.15 48.25 34.22
N ALA A 35 -18.68 49.11 33.31
CA ALA A 35 -18.86 50.56 33.41
C ALA A 35 -20.33 51.00 33.26
N ARG A 36 -21.13 50.30 32.46
CA ARG A 36 -22.54 50.65 32.21
C ARG A 36 -23.51 50.04 33.22
N TRP A 37 -23.21 48.84 33.73
CA TRP A 37 -24.00 48.12 34.72
C TRP A 37 -23.09 47.43 35.76
N PRO A 38 -22.77 48.08 36.89
CA PRO A 38 -21.82 47.54 37.87
C PRO A 38 -22.21 46.16 38.44
N ALA A 39 -23.52 45.92 38.63
CA ALA A 39 -24.02 44.62 39.09
C ALA A 39 -23.75 43.45 38.13
N SER A 40 -23.32 43.73 36.89
CA SER A 40 -23.00 42.70 35.89
C SER A 40 -21.72 41.92 36.19
N GLU A 41 -20.80 42.46 37.00
CA GLU A 41 -19.54 41.78 37.34
C GLU A 41 -19.75 40.40 37.99
N LEU A 42 -20.89 40.20 38.68
CA LEU A 42 -21.23 38.94 39.34
C LEU A 42 -21.63 37.82 38.36
N TRP A 43 -22.17 38.16 37.18
CA TRP A 43 -22.63 37.17 36.18
C TRP A 43 -21.79 37.11 34.91
N GLN A 44 -20.94 38.12 34.65
CA GLN A 44 -20.04 38.14 33.49
C GLN A 44 -19.14 36.88 33.36
N PRO A 45 -18.51 36.35 34.44
CA PRO A 45 -17.69 35.13 34.32
C PRO A 45 -18.52 33.91 33.91
N TRP A 46 -19.75 33.81 34.39
CA TRP A 46 -20.66 32.71 34.04
C TRP A 46 -21.13 32.80 32.59
N LEU A 47 -21.41 34.00 32.08
CA LEU A 47 -21.74 34.16 30.66
C LEU A 47 -20.55 33.86 29.75
N ILE A 48 -19.34 34.32 30.10
CA ILE A 48 -18.13 34.04 29.32
C ILE A 48 -17.83 32.53 29.35
N GLY A 49 -17.88 31.92 30.54
CA GLY A 49 -17.70 30.48 30.71
C GLY A 49 -18.76 29.67 29.96
N GLY A 50 -20.02 30.06 30.04
CA GLY A 50 -21.12 29.43 29.31
C GLY A 50 -20.96 29.56 27.80
N GLY A 51 -20.57 30.73 27.29
CA GLY A 51 -20.26 30.93 25.88
C GLY A 51 -19.09 30.08 25.41
N PHE A 52 -18.02 29.97 26.22
CA PHE A 52 -16.90 29.08 25.93
C PHE A 52 -17.32 27.62 25.90
N LEU A 53 -18.13 27.17 26.87
CA LEU A 53 -18.65 25.80 26.91
C LEU A 53 -19.54 25.49 25.70
N LEU A 54 -20.40 26.43 25.27
CA LEU A 54 -21.23 26.27 24.07
C LEU A 54 -20.37 26.18 22.80
N LEU A 55 -19.36 27.04 22.67
CA LEU A 55 -18.43 27.01 21.55
C LEU A 55 -17.62 25.70 21.54
N ALA A 56 -17.15 25.26 22.71
CA ALA A 56 -16.41 24.01 22.86
C ALA A 56 -17.30 22.80 22.50
N ALA A 57 -18.55 22.77 22.97
CA ALA A 57 -19.51 21.73 22.62
C ALA A 57 -19.81 21.71 21.12
N GLY A 58 -20.08 22.88 20.51
CA GLY A 58 -20.33 23.00 19.07
C GLY A 58 -19.10 22.60 18.23
N SER A 59 -17.90 23.03 18.63
CA SER A 59 -16.65 22.67 17.96
C SER A 59 -16.36 21.17 18.11
N SER A 60 -16.63 20.59 19.28
CA SER A 60 -16.47 19.15 19.51
C SER A 60 -17.42 18.35 18.63
N GLN A 61 -18.68 18.77 18.50
CA GLN A 61 -19.64 18.10 17.62
C GLN A 61 -19.26 18.25 16.15
N ALA A 62 -18.82 19.44 15.72
CA ALA A 62 -18.36 19.67 14.36
C ALA A 62 -17.12 18.84 14.03
N TYR A 63 -16.15 18.74 14.95
CA TYR A 63 -14.90 18.01 14.74
C TYR A 63 -15.07 16.49 14.87
N PHE A 64 -15.53 16.00 16.03
CA PHE A 64 -15.64 14.57 16.32
C PHE A 64 -16.94 13.93 15.81
N GLY A 65 -18.01 14.72 15.68
CA GLY A 65 -19.31 14.24 15.22
C GLY A 65 -19.45 14.32 13.70
N GLU A 66 -19.18 15.47 13.09
CA GLU A 66 -19.40 15.67 11.65
C GLU A 66 -18.14 15.41 10.82
N TRP A 67 -17.06 16.16 11.05
CA TRP A 67 -15.84 16.11 10.24
C TRP A 67 -15.17 14.74 10.29
N ALA A 68 -14.92 14.19 11.48
CA ALA A 68 -14.32 12.86 11.66
C ALA A 68 -15.17 11.72 11.06
N ASN A 69 -16.48 11.95 10.86
CA ASN A 69 -17.38 10.98 10.26
C ASN A 69 -17.72 11.28 8.78
N ARG A 70 -17.00 12.20 8.11
CA ARG A 70 -17.10 12.32 6.65
C ARG A 70 -16.38 11.15 5.96
N PRO A 71 -16.95 10.58 4.88
CA PRO A 71 -16.34 9.47 4.14
C PRO A 71 -14.89 9.72 3.71
N GLU A 72 -14.59 10.93 3.23
CA GLU A 72 -13.28 11.32 2.73
C GLU A 72 -12.25 11.40 3.86
N VAL A 73 -12.68 11.87 5.04
CA VAL A 73 -11.83 11.92 6.24
C VAL A 73 -11.53 10.51 6.71
N ARG A 74 -12.53 9.62 6.80
CA ARG A 74 -12.29 8.22 7.18
C ARG A 74 -11.37 7.49 6.21
N LEU A 75 -11.49 7.76 4.90
CA LEU A 75 -10.57 7.25 3.89
C LEU A 75 -9.15 7.77 4.13
N GLN A 76 -8.97 9.08 4.30
CA GLN A 76 -7.66 9.70 4.52
C GLN A 76 -6.97 9.21 5.80
N TYR A 77 -7.76 8.83 6.81
CA TYR A 77 -7.28 8.27 8.07
C TYR A 77 -7.36 6.75 8.13
N GLU A 78 -7.53 6.07 6.97
CA GLU A 78 -7.37 4.62 6.82
C GLU A 78 -8.26 3.81 7.79
N SER A 79 -9.52 4.23 8.00
CA SER A 79 -10.41 3.58 8.98
C SER A 79 -10.64 2.09 8.71
N THR A 80 -10.51 1.67 7.46
CA THR A 80 -10.66 0.30 6.96
C THR A 80 -9.41 -0.54 7.23
N LEU A 81 -8.22 0.04 7.11
CA LEU A 81 -7.00 -0.58 7.63
C LEU A 81 -7.08 -0.76 9.15
N VAL A 82 -7.53 0.27 9.87
CA VAL A 82 -7.73 0.17 11.32
C VAL A 82 -8.73 -0.95 11.65
N ALA A 83 -9.84 -1.06 10.93
CA ALA A 83 -10.80 -2.14 11.12
C ALA A 83 -10.19 -3.55 10.86
N MET A 84 -9.35 -3.70 9.82
CA MET A 84 -8.62 -4.95 9.58
C MET A 84 -7.69 -5.28 10.76
N LEU A 85 -6.99 -4.29 11.29
CA LEU A 85 -6.05 -4.46 12.40
C LEU A 85 -6.75 -4.74 13.73
N GLU A 86 -7.88 -4.07 14.00
CA GLU A 86 -8.72 -4.33 15.17
C GLU A 86 -9.30 -5.76 15.14
N GLU A 87 -9.70 -6.26 13.97
CA GLU A 87 -10.12 -7.66 13.80
C GLU A 87 -8.99 -8.62 14.16
N LEU A 88 -7.78 -8.40 13.62
CA LEU A 88 -6.61 -9.24 13.92
C LEU A 88 -6.23 -9.21 15.41
N ALA A 89 -6.32 -8.03 16.04
CA ALA A 89 -6.10 -7.89 17.49
C ALA A 89 -7.16 -8.62 18.31
N ALA A 90 -8.43 -8.56 17.88
CA ALA A 90 -9.54 -9.22 18.56
C ALA A 90 -9.48 -10.75 18.45
N THR A 91 -9.06 -11.28 17.30
CA THR A 91 -8.90 -12.73 17.07
C THR A 91 -7.57 -13.27 17.60
N GLY A 92 -6.58 -12.40 17.85
CA GLY A 92 -5.23 -12.79 18.23
C GLY A 92 -4.45 -13.45 17.08
N GLU A 93 -4.87 -13.24 15.84
CA GLU A 93 -4.25 -13.82 14.65
C GLU A 93 -2.95 -13.10 14.31
N ARG A 94 -1.89 -13.89 14.11
CA ARG A 94 -0.53 -13.42 13.81
C ARG A 94 -0.10 -13.94 12.45
N GLY A 95 0.74 -13.22 11.72
CA GLY A 95 1.20 -13.69 10.41
C GLY A 95 0.19 -13.51 9.29
N ALA A 96 -0.81 -12.65 9.48
CA ALA A 96 -1.77 -12.32 8.42
C ALA A 96 -1.09 -11.59 7.24
N ALA A 97 -1.56 -11.83 6.03
CA ALA A 97 -1.18 -11.06 4.85
C ALA A 97 -2.19 -9.92 4.65
N ILE A 98 -1.74 -8.67 4.64
CA ILE A 98 -2.58 -7.48 4.60
C ILE A 98 -2.29 -6.73 3.30
N SER A 99 -3.32 -6.65 2.44
CA SER A 99 -3.28 -5.86 1.21
C SER A 99 -3.74 -4.43 1.44
N THR A 100 -2.87 -3.47 1.12
CA THR A 100 -3.18 -2.03 1.18
C THR A 100 -2.62 -1.31 -0.06
N ALA A 101 -3.14 -0.12 -0.36
CA ALA A 101 -2.64 0.68 -1.48
C ALA A 101 -1.25 1.29 -1.20
N GLN A 102 -0.79 1.24 0.05
CA GLN A 102 0.48 1.79 0.53
C GLN A 102 1.12 0.82 1.53
N PRO A 103 1.62 -0.35 1.07
CA PRO A 103 2.13 -1.40 1.96
C PRO A 103 3.49 -1.06 2.61
N GLY A 104 4.11 0.04 2.18
CA GLY A 104 5.42 0.49 2.66
C GLY A 104 5.45 0.90 4.15
N PRO A 105 6.64 1.07 4.72
CA PRO A 105 6.82 1.25 6.17
C PRO A 105 6.22 2.55 6.72
N PHE A 106 6.15 3.61 5.90
CA PHE A 106 5.79 4.95 6.37
C PHE A 106 4.29 5.21 6.50
N HIS A 107 3.42 4.27 6.10
CA HIS A 107 1.96 4.41 6.17
C HIS A 107 1.33 3.20 6.87
N GLY A 108 1.02 2.12 6.15
CA GLY A 108 0.25 1.00 6.70
C GLY A 108 0.90 0.36 7.92
N GLN A 109 2.21 0.13 7.87
CA GLN A 109 2.96 -0.47 8.98
C GLN A 109 3.05 0.45 10.21
N ALA A 110 3.16 1.77 9.99
CA ALA A 110 3.14 2.75 11.07
C ALA A 110 1.77 2.80 11.79
N VAL A 111 0.67 2.70 11.04
CA VAL A 111 -0.68 2.59 11.62
C VAL A 111 -0.80 1.29 12.42
N ALA A 112 -0.31 0.16 11.90
CA ALA A 112 -0.32 -1.11 12.61
C ALA A 112 0.42 -1.08 13.95
N ALA A 113 1.58 -0.41 14.00
CA ALA A 113 2.33 -0.24 15.24
C ALA A 113 1.56 0.53 16.32
N LEU A 114 0.64 1.43 15.93
CA LEU A 114 -0.23 2.16 16.86
C LEU A 114 -1.42 1.33 17.35
N VAL A 115 -1.94 0.42 16.52
CA VAL A 115 -3.15 -0.36 16.82
C VAL A 115 -2.83 -1.68 17.55
N LEU A 116 -1.76 -2.39 17.18
CA LEU A 116 -1.56 -3.79 17.56
C LEU A 116 -0.74 -4.04 18.87
N ALA A 117 -0.30 -3.01 19.59
CA ALA A 117 0.52 -3.09 20.83
C ALA A 117 1.86 -3.88 20.72
N GLU A 118 2.68 -3.91 21.79
CA GLU A 118 4.13 -4.20 21.80
C GLU A 118 4.62 -5.59 21.28
N ASP A 119 3.75 -6.54 20.91
CA ASP A 119 4.17 -7.74 20.16
C ASP A 119 3.03 -8.35 19.32
N PRO A 120 2.76 -7.81 18.11
CA PRO A 120 1.64 -8.26 17.28
C PRO A 120 1.84 -9.64 16.64
N GLY A 121 3.06 -10.17 16.62
CA GLY A 121 3.45 -11.09 15.54
C GLY A 121 3.46 -10.38 14.18
N ARG A 122 4.45 -10.70 13.35
CA ARG A 122 4.67 -9.92 12.12
C ARG A 122 3.61 -10.24 11.08
N HIS A 123 2.96 -9.20 10.54
CA HIS A 123 2.08 -9.29 9.38
C HIS A 123 2.85 -9.06 8.08
N PHE A 124 2.39 -9.65 6.98
CA PHE A 124 2.97 -9.48 5.65
C PHE A 124 2.22 -8.39 4.91
N TRP A 125 2.93 -7.41 4.35
CA TRP A 125 2.33 -6.24 3.71
C TRP A 125 2.53 -6.29 2.21
N PHE A 126 1.46 -6.09 1.45
CA PHE A 126 1.52 -6.11 -0.01
C PHE A 126 0.41 -5.27 -0.66
N ASP A 127 0.47 -5.11 -1.97
CA ASP A 127 -0.59 -4.53 -2.79
C ASP A 127 -1.23 -5.61 -3.66
N GLY A 128 -2.43 -6.03 -3.26
CA GLY A 128 -3.22 -7.09 -3.89
C GLY A 128 -3.57 -6.85 -5.35
N ARG A 129 -3.48 -5.59 -5.82
CA ARG A 129 -3.74 -5.25 -7.23
C ARG A 129 -2.65 -5.81 -8.15
N HIS A 130 -1.46 -6.06 -7.62
CA HIS A 130 -0.29 -6.46 -8.40
C HIS A 130 0.54 -7.56 -7.74
N SER A 131 0.18 -8.03 -6.55
CA SER A 131 0.99 -9.02 -5.83
C SER A 131 0.16 -9.87 -4.88
N LEU A 132 0.72 -10.98 -4.43
CA LEU A 132 0.15 -11.83 -3.39
C LEU A 132 1.27 -12.37 -2.52
N VAL A 133 1.10 -12.25 -1.20
CA VAL A 133 1.99 -12.89 -0.21
C VAL A 133 1.20 -13.98 0.49
N LEU A 134 1.82 -15.15 0.67
CA LEU A 134 1.18 -16.23 1.41
C LEU A 134 1.18 -15.88 2.91
N PRO A 135 0.02 -15.89 3.59
CA PRO A 135 -0.02 -15.71 5.03
C PRO A 135 0.66 -16.88 5.74
N ALA A 136 0.98 -16.69 7.02
CA ALA A 136 1.45 -17.77 7.86
C ALA A 136 0.39 -18.90 7.93
N PRO A 137 0.78 -20.17 8.16
CA PRO A 137 -0.16 -21.26 8.27
C PRO A 137 -1.27 -20.98 9.30
N GLY A 138 -2.53 -20.99 8.84
CA GLY A 138 -3.70 -20.70 9.68
C GLY A 138 -4.03 -19.23 9.88
N ALA A 139 -3.24 -18.30 9.33
CA ALA A 139 -3.52 -16.87 9.38
C ALA A 139 -4.29 -16.40 8.13
N PRO A 140 -5.10 -15.34 8.22
CA PRO A 140 -5.87 -14.86 7.07
C PRO A 140 -5.04 -14.01 6.11
N LEU A 141 -5.57 -13.87 4.89
CA LEU A 141 -5.27 -12.75 4.02
C LEU A 141 -6.44 -11.77 4.06
N LEU A 142 -6.16 -10.49 4.30
CA LEU A 142 -7.14 -9.41 4.34
C LEU A 142 -6.88 -8.42 3.20
N THR A 143 -7.93 -7.96 2.53
CA THR A 143 -7.81 -6.91 1.51
C THR A 143 -8.76 -5.75 1.74
N ALA A 144 -8.23 -4.53 1.64
CA ALA A 144 -9.00 -3.31 1.50
C ALA A 144 -9.72 -3.21 0.14
N GLY A 145 -10.76 -2.40 0.04
CA GLY A 145 -11.49 -2.15 -1.21
C GLY A 145 -10.70 -1.36 -2.26
N LEU A 146 -9.73 -0.55 -1.84
CA LEU A 146 -8.81 0.20 -2.70
C LEU A 146 -7.58 -0.62 -3.12
N ALA A 147 -7.33 -1.74 -2.43
CA ALA A 147 -6.29 -2.71 -2.79
C ALA A 147 -6.87 -4.14 -2.79
N PRO A 148 -7.89 -4.43 -3.61
CA PRO A 148 -8.43 -5.77 -3.73
C PRO A 148 -7.42 -6.69 -4.42
N LEU A 149 -7.58 -8.01 -4.26
CA LEU A 149 -6.83 -8.96 -5.09
C LEU A 149 -7.20 -8.77 -6.57
N HIS A 150 -6.18 -8.75 -7.43
CA HIS A 150 -6.37 -8.71 -8.87
C HIS A 150 -7.19 -9.92 -9.35
N PRO A 151 -8.10 -9.78 -10.35
CA PRO A 151 -8.90 -10.90 -10.85
C PRO A 151 -8.09 -12.13 -11.27
N VAL A 152 -6.91 -11.92 -11.87
CA VAL A 152 -5.97 -13.01 -12.22
C VAL A 152 -5.50 -13.73 -10.95
N LEU A 153 -5.10 -13.00 -9.91
CA LEU A 153 -4.68 -13.58 -8.64
C LEU A 153 -5.83 -14.30 -7.94
N ILE A 154 -7.07 -13.80 -8.03
CA ILE A 154 -8.25 -14.48 -7.51
C ILE A 154 -8.42 -15.83 -8.22
N GLY A 155 -8.40 -15.87 -9.55
CA GLY A 155 -8.57 -17.10 -10.31
C GLY A 155 -7.47 -18.14 -10.02
N LEU A 156 -6.23 -17.69 -9.84
CA LEU A 156 -5.08 -18.56 -9.62
C LEU A 156 -4.95 -19.07 -8.18
N PHE A 157 -5.15 -18.19 -7.19
CA PHE A 157 -4.85 -18.50 -5.79
C PHE A 157 -6.09 -18.77 -4.95
N VAL A 158 -7.21 -18.12 -5.22
CA VAL A 158 -8.42 -18.18 -4.39
C VAL A 158 -9.69 -18.31 -5.25
N PRO A 159 -9.81 -19.35 -6.10
CA PRO A 159 -10.94 -19.49 -7.03
C PRO A 159 -12.30 -19.61 -6.33
N GLY A 160 -12.32 -20.00 -5.05
CA GLY A 160 -13.51 -20.02 -4.20
C GLY A 160 -13.97 -18.62 -3.73
N GLY A 161 -13.19 -17.58 -3.99
CA GLY A 161 -13.46 -16.21 -3.55
C GLY A 161 -13.15 -15.98 -2.06
N PRO A 162 -13.60 -14.84 -1.50
CA PRO A 162 -13.40 -14.52 -0.10
C PRO A 162 -14.19 -15.47 0.81
N SER A 163 -13.58 -15.84 1.94
CA SER A 163 -14.21 -16.62 3.01
C SER A 163 -15.20 -15.79 3.83
N GLY A 164 -15.04 -14.46 3.83
CA GLY A 164 -15.96 -13.53 4.50
C GLY A 164 -15.61 -12.07 4.22
N GLU A 165 -16.38 -11.17 4.82
CA GLU A 165 -16.15 -9.73 4.78
C GLU A 165 -16.15 -9.16 6.20
N ILE A 166 -15.26 -8.20 6.46
CA ILE A 166 -15.24 -7.46 7.73
C ILE A 166 -16.26 -6.30 7.59
N PRO A 167 -17.21 -6.14 8.53
CA PRO A 167 -18.23 -5.11 8.45
C PRO A 167 -17.63 -3.69 8.34
N THR A 168 -18.11 -2.93 7.35
CA THR A 168 -17.77 -1.52 7.16
C THR A 168 -19.05 -0.67 7.18
N ARG A 169 -18.91 0.64 7.34
CA ARG A 169 -20.05 1.56 7.26
C ARG A 169 -20.54 1.64 5.81
N ALA A 170 -21.84 1.82 5.65
CA ALA A 170 -22.43 1.99 4.32
C ALA A 170 -21.93 3.23 3.56
N SER A 171 -21.27 4.18 4.24
CA SER A 171 -20.67 5.37 3.64
C SER A 171 -19.14 5.31 3.55
N ASP A 172 -18.50 4.19 3.89
CA ASP A 172 -17.06 4.03 3.68
C ASP A 172 -16.75 3.92 2.19
N LEU A 173 -15.70 4.64 1.77
CA LEU A 173 -15.24 4.66 0.38
C LEU A 173 -14.34 3.45 0.06
N ASP A 174 -13.57 2.99 1.04
CA ASP A 174 -12.67 1.85 0.91
C ASP A 174 -13.34 0.54 1.36
N ARG A 175 -14.21 -0.01 0.52
CA ARG A 175 -14.99 -1.23 0.81
C ARG A 175 -15.17 -2.10 -0.44
N PRO A 176 -15.47 -3.41 -0.29
CA PRO A 176 -15.53 -4.17 0.95
C PRO A 176 -14.14 -4.51 1.48
N ILE A 177 -14.04 -4.74 2.80
CA ILE A 177 -12.90 -5.44 3.38
C ILE A 177 -13.17 -6.94 3.23
N ARG A 178 -12.29 -7.66 2.53
CA ARG A 178 -12.45 -9.10 2.28
C ARG A 178 -11.45 -9.90 3.09
N ARG A 179 -11.90 -11.05 3.58
CA ARG A 179 -11.10 -12.04 4.30
C ARG A 179 -11.00 -13.33 3.49
N TYR A 180 -9.80 -13.88 3.43
CA TYR A 180 -9.50 -15.18 2.81
C TYR A 180 -8.77 -16.03 3.84
N GLU A 181 -9.31 -17.21 4.18
CA GLU A 181 -8.61 -18.15 5.07
C GLU A 181 -7.41 -18.78 4.36
N ALA A 182 -6.31 -19.02 5.09
CA ALA A 182 -5.11 -19.67 4.52
C ALA A 182 -5.42 -21.00 3.80
N SER A 183 -6.39 -21.77 4.31
CA SER A 183 -6.80 -23.04 3.71
C SER A 183 -7.50 -22.90 2.35
N ALA A 184 -8.01 -21.71 2.02
CA ALA A 184 -8.60 -21.39 0.73
C ALA A 184 -7.59 -20.86 -0.29
N ILE A 185 -6.35 -20.56 0.14
CA ILE A 185 -5.29 -20.01 -0.70
C ILE A 185 -4.41 -21.15 -1.20
N GLN A 186 -4.34 -21.31 -2.52
CA GLN A 186 -3.40 -22.24 -3.15
C GLN A 186 -1.97 -21.75 -2.95
N SER A 187 -1.04 -22.63 -2.61
CA SER A 187 0.37 -22.23 -2.47
C SER A 187 1.08 -22.08 -3.80
N ILE A 188 0.67 -22.86 -4.81
CA ILE A 188 1.17 -22.86 -6.18
C ILE A 188 -0.05 -22.88 -7.10
N PRO A 189 -0.16 -21.96 -8.07
CA PRO A 189 -1.31 -21.90 -8.96
C PRO A 189 -1.29 -23.03 -10.01
N ALA A 190 -2.44 -23.28 -10.63
CA ALA A 190 -2.52 -24.14 -11.81
C ALA A 190 -1.66 -23.60 -12.97
N ASP A 191 -1.17 -24.50 -13.82
CA ASP A 191 -0.33 -24.18 -15.00
C ASP A 191 0.97 -23.42 -14.69
N TRP A 192 1.44 -23.49 -13.44
CA TRP A 192 2.70 -22.92 -12.99
C TRP A 192 3.90 -23.56 -13.70
N GLN A 193 4.79 -22.73 -14.24
CA GLN A 193 6.05 -23.15 -14.83
C GLN A 193 7.17 -22.94 -13.80
N PRO A 194 7.72 -24.00 -13.20
CA PRO A 194 8.82 -23.86 -12.25
C PRO A 194 10.06 -23.31 -12.95
N ALA A 195 10.88 -22.54 -12.21
CA ALA A 195 12.16 -22.09 -12.73
C ALA A 195 13.06 -23.29 -13.07
N GLU A 196 13.70 -23.26 -14.23
CA GLU A 196 14.58 -24.35 -14.69
C GLU A 196 15.79 -24.58 -13.77
N ALA A 197 16.18 -23.54 -13.03
CA ALA A 197 17.28 -23.57 -12.10
C ALA A 197 17.07 -22.56 -10.96
N ALA A 198 17.91 -22.66 -9.94
CA ALA A 198 17.93 -21.76 -8.78
C ALA A 198 18.59 -20.41 -9.12
N TYR A 199 17.93 -19.61 -9.96
CA TYR A 199 18.42 -18.26 -10.31
C TYR A 199 18.27 -17.31 -9.12
N GLN A 200 19.37 -16.75 -8.66
CA GLN A 200 19.43 -15.83 -7.53
C GLN A 200 19.68 -14.39 -8.02
N PHE A 201 18.96 -13.43 -7.45
CA PHE A 201 19.04 -12.01 -7.80
C PHE A 201 19.60 -11.23 -6.61
N GLY A 202 20.78 -10.63 -6.82
CA GLY A 202 21.65 -10.20 -5.72
C GLY A 202 21.88 -11.37 -4.76
N ASP A 203 21.90 -11.07 -3.47
CA ASP A 203 21.96 -12.07 -2.41
C ASP A 203 20.57 -12.35 -1.80
N ALA A 204 19.52 -11.68 -2.30
CA ALA A 204 18.28 -11.51 -1.55
C ALA A 204 17.13 -12.41 -1.96
N VAL A 205 16.93 -12.69 -3.25
CA VAL A 205 15.76 -13.44 -3.72
C VAL A 205 16.11 -14.47 -4.78
N GLN A 206 15.33 -15.54 -4.81
CA GLN A 206 15.42 -16.62 -5.79
C GLN A 206 14.12 -16.70 -6.58
N LEU A 207 14.22 -16.89 -7.90
CA LEU A 207 13.06 -17.16 -8.75
C LEU A 207 12.56 -18.59 -8.50
N LEU A 208 11.26 -18.74 -8.19
CA LEU A 208 10.58 -20.01 -8.05
C LEU A 208 9.96 -20.50 -9.36
N GLY A 209 9.59 -19.56 -10.24
CA GLY A 209 8.94 -19.85 -11.50
C GLY A 209 8.06 -18.70 -11.95
N TYR A 210 7.21 -19.00 -12.92
CA TYR A 210 6.29 -18.04 -13.50
C TYR A 210 4.98 -18.68 -13.95
N TRP A 211 4.00 -17.83 -14.22
CA TRP A 211 2.79 -18.19 -14.94
C TRP A 211 2.51 -17.15 -16.03
N LEU A 212 2.03 -17.62 -17.17
CA LEU A 212 1.66 -16.81 -18.31
C LEU A 212 0.34 -17.35 -18.87
N ALA A 213 -0.65 -16.47 -19.08
CA ALA A 213 -1.96 -16.88 -19.56
C ALA A 213 -1.90 -17.56 -20.94
N THR A 214 -1.08 -16.99 -21.83
CA THR A 214 -0.79 -17.52 -23.16
C THR A 214 0.56 -17.01 -23.62
N ASP A 215 1.30 -17.85 -24.33
CA ASP A 215 2.55 -17.51 -24.99
C ASP A 215 2.33 -16.84 -26.36
N ARG A 216 1.08 -16.68 -26.80
CA ARG A 216 0.74 -16.09 -28.10
C ARG A 216 -0.28 -14.96 -27.94
N VAL A 217 0.11 -13.75 -28.33
CA VAL A 217 -0.67 -12.52 -28.10
C VAL A 217 -0.65 -11.61 -29.32
N ALA A 218 -1.62 -10.69 -29.39
CA ALA A 218 -1.71 -9.70 -30.44
C ALA A 218 -1.08 -8.35 -30.04
N PRO A 219 -0.61 -7.54 -31.00
CA PRO A 219 -0.19 -6.17 -30.73
C PRO A 219 -1.29 -5.35 -30.04
N GLY A 220 -0.91 -4.51 -29.08
CA GLY A 220 -1.86 -3.70 -28.30
C GLY A 220 -2.56 -4.42 -27.14
N GLU A 221 -2.39 -5.73 -27.00
CA GLU A 221 -2.94 -6.47 -25.85
C GLU A 221 -2.17 -6.22 -24.56
N VAL A 222 -2.80 -6.55 -23.43
CA VAL A 222 -2.16 -6.59 -22.12
C VAL A 222 -1.76 -8.03 -21.84
N VAL A 223 -0.51 -8.24 -21.45
CA VAL A 223 0.05 -9.55 -21.10
C VAL A 223 0.12 -9.68 -19.57
N PRO A 224 -0.76 -10.48 -18.94
CA PRO A 224 -0.66 -10.79 -17.52
C PRO A 224 0.43 -11.83 -17.32
N PHE A 225 1.51 -11.44 -16.64
CA PHE A 225 2.67 -12.27 -16.39
C PHE A 225 2.96 -12.30 -14.89
N LEU A 226 2.88 -13.49 -14.30
CA LEU A 226 3.08 -13.68 -12.86
C LEU A 226 4.45 -14.29 -12.61
N THR A 227 5.20 -13.74 -11.66
CA THR A 227 6.50 -14.25 -11.22
C THR A 227 6.44 -14.60 -9.74
N GLY A 228 7.10 -15.70 -9.35
CA GLY A 228 7.09 -16.21 -7.97
C GLY A 228 8.50 -16.18 -7.41
N TRP A 229 8.64 -15.68 -6.19
CA TRP A 229 9.92 -15.37 -5.59
C TRP A 229 9.99 -15.90 -4.17
N GLN A 230 11.15 -16.42 -3.79
CA GLN A 230 11.47 -16.74 -2.40
C GLN A 230 12.57 -15.81 -1.91
N VAL A 231 12.36 -15.20 -0.74
CA VAL A 231 13.37 -14.41 -0.06
C VAL A 231 14.41 -15.33 0.57
N VAL A 232 15.67 -15.14 0.19
CA VAL A 232 16.86 -15.82 0.73
C VAL A 232 17.48 -14.97 1.84
N GLU A 233 17.62 -13.67 1.61
CA GLU A 233 18.13 -12.68 2.56
C GLU A 233 17.36 -11.36 2.37
N PRO A 234 16.88 -10.71 3.44
CA PRO A 234 16.28 -9.38 3.28
C PRO A 234 17.33 -8.36 2.81
N PRO A 235 17.07 -7.58 1.75
CA PRO A 235 17.99 -6.55 1.32
C PRO A 235 17.98 -5.36 2.28
N ALA A 236 19.08 -4.60 2.32
CA ALA A 236 19.16 -3.38 3.10
C ALA A 236 18.45 -2.19 2.42
N GLU A 237 18.41 -2.19 1.09
CA GLU A 237 17.79 -1.16 0.27
C GLU A 237 16.36 -1.52 -0.15
N ASP A 238 15.58 -0.48 -0.47
CA ASP A 238 14.29 -0.65 -1.12
C ASP A 238 14.49 -1.01 -2.60
N TRP A 239 14.07 -2.21 -2.96
CA TRP A 239 14.23 -2.77 -4.29
C TRP A 239 13.00 -2.52 -5.14
N VAL A 240 13.21 -2.45 -6.44
CA VAL A 240 12.18 -2.44 -7.47
C VAL A 240 12.41 -3.62 -8.39
N LEU A 241 11.35 -4.37 -8.65
CA LEU A 241 11.31 -5.40 -9.67
C LEU A 241 10.93 -4.75 -11.00
N PHE A 242 11.76 -4.96 -12.02
CA PHE A 242 11.43 -4.58 -13.38
C PHE A 242 11.12 -5.83 -14.19
N THR A 243 10.14 -5.71 -15.06
CA THR A 243 9.84 -6.70 -16.09
C THR A 243 9.75 -5.99 -17.43
N HIS A 244 10.52 -6.46 -18.40
CA HIS A 244 10.57 -5.91 -19.74
C HIS A 244 10.17 -6.96 -20.77
N LEU A 245 9.45 -6.53 -21.80
CA LEU A 245 9.41 -7.21 -23.07
C LEU A 245 10.53 -6.65 -23.94
N THR A 246 11.41 -7.50 -24.46
CA THR A 246 12.50 -7.08 -25.35
C THR A 246 12.50 -7.84 -26.67
N GLY A 247 13.05 -7.22 -27.71
CA GLY A 247 13.53 -7.94 -28.88
C GLY A 247 14.81 -8.75 -28.58
N LEU A 248 15.36 -9.38 -29.61
CA LEU A 248 16.65 -10.10 -29.52
C LEU A 248 17.85 -9.17 -29.26
N ASP A 249 17.68 -7.87 -29.53
CA ASP A 249 18.66 -6.82 -29.23
C ASP A 249 18.69 -6.42 -27.75
N GLY A 250 17.75 -6.91 -26.94
CA GLY A 250 17.65 -6.62 -25.51
C GLY A 250 17.06 -5.24 -25.19
N ILE A 251 16.60 -4.48 -26.19
CA ILE A 251 16.00 -3.17 -25.98
C ILE A 251 14.55 -3.34 -25.46
N PRO A 252 14.16 -2.70 -24.35
CA PRO A 252 12.78 -2.74 -23.87
C PRO A 252 11.80 -2.09 -24.85
N LEU A 253 10.75 -2.83 -25.21
CA LEU A 253 9.64 -2.41 -26.07
C LEU A 253 8.37 -2.16 -25.26
N ALA A 254 8.19 -2.89 -24.16
CA ALA A 254 7.22 -2.63 -23.11
C ALA A 254 7.89 -2.92 -21.76
N GLN A 255 7.49 -2.23 -20.70
CA GLN A 255 8.09 -2.41 -19.38
C GLN A 255 7.13 -2.06 -18.26
N GLN A 256 7.36 -2.66 -17.10
CA GLN A 256 6.76 -2.29 -15.84
C GLN A 256 7.79 -2.42 -14.73
N ASP A 257 7.95 -1.34 -13.96
CA ASP A 257 8.87 -1.25 -12.83
C ASP A 257 8.01 -1.07 -11.59
N LEU A 258 7.74 -2.17 -10.90
CA LEU A 258 6.82 -2.22 -9.77
C LEU A 258 7.14 -3.41 -8.88
N LEU A 259 7.15 -3.16 -7.58
CA LEU A 259 7.17 -4.21 -6.57
C LEU A 259 6.03 -3.95 -5.58
N GLY A 260 5.00 -4.80 -5.62
CA GLY A 260 3.83 -4.72 -4.75
C GLY A 260 4.09 -5.22 -3.33
N VAL A 261 5.27 -5.80 -3.06
CA VAL A 261 5.67 -6.33 -1.75
C VAL A 261 6.94 -5.61 -1.29
N PRO A 262 6.84 -4.58 -0.42
CA PRO A 262 7.99 -3.77 -0.03
C PRO A 262 9.13 -4.59 0.58
N SER A 263 10.34 -4.43 0.04
CA SER A 263 11.49 -5.26 0.43
C SER A 263 11.99 -4.99 1.84
N ALA A 264 11.78 -3.79 2.38
CA ALA A 264 12.07 -3.45 3.78
C ALA A 264 11.37 -4.38 4.80
N GLY A 265 10.25 -5.01 4.42
CA GLY A 265 9.48 -5.91 5.27
C GLY A 265 9.86 -7.38 5.16
N TRP A 266 10.76 -7.75 4.23
CA TRP A 266 11.01 -9.14 3.87
C TRP A 266 11.70 -9.95 4.98
N GLN A 267 11.44 -11.26 4.99
CA GLN A 267 12.17 -12.23 5.82
C GLN A 267 12.59 -13.44 5.01
N ARG A 268 13.71 -14.03 5.41
CA ARG A 268 14.19 -15.30 4.86
C ARG A 268 13.09 -16.36 4.88
N GLY A 269 12.89 -17.01 3.74
CA GLY A 269 11.92 -18.07 3.51
C GLY A 269 10.55 -17.60 3.03
N GLU A 270 10.26 -16.30 3.09
CA GLU A 270 9.00 -15.76 2.57
C GLU A 270 8.85 -16.03 1.07
N VAL A 271 7.62 -16.33 0.67
CA VAL A 271 7.25 -16.48 -0.73
C VAL A 271 6.23 -15.42 -1.09
N PHE A 272 6.51 -14.71 -2.19
CA PHE A 272 5.59 -13.76 -2.77
C PHE A 272 5.48 -13.94 -4.28
N TYR A 273 4.34 -13.52 -4.80
CA TYR A 273 4.02 -13.52 -6.21
C TYR A 273 3.81 -12.08 -6.68
N GLN A 274 4.45 -11.70 -7.78
CA GLN A 274 4.30 -10.40 -8.41
C GLN A 274 3.66 -10.58 -9.79
N LEU A 275 2.49 -9.98 -9.97
CA LEU A 275 1.80 -9.86 -11.25
C LEU A 275 2.28 -8.59 -11.97
N HIS A 276 2.62 -8.79 -13.23
CA HIS A 276 2.98 -7.76 -14.19
C HIS A 276 1.91 -7.71 -15.28
N GLU A 277 1.51 -6.52 -15.69
CA GLU A 277 0.54 -6.26 -16.76
C GLU A 277 1.23 -5.42 -17.84
N LEU A 278 1.91 -6.09 -18.76
CA LEU A 278 2.66 -5.44 -19.82
C LEU A 278 1.72 -5.05 -20.97
N VAL A 279 1.55 -3.75 -21.18
CA VAL A 279 0.80 -3.23 -22.33
C VAL A 279 1.71 -3.24 -23.56
N LEU A 280 1.36 -4.04 -24.56
CA LEU A 280 2.14 -4.14 -25.79
C LEU A 280 1.92 -2.92 -26.69
N PRO A 281 2.95 -2.43 -27.41
CA PRO A 281 2.75 -1.46 -28.47
C PRO A 281 1.77 -1.98 -29.53
N GLY A 282 0.86 -1.13 -30.00
CA GLY A 282 -0.13 -1.52 -31.02
C GLY A 282 0.46 -1.75 -32.42
N ASP A 283 1.67 -1.26 -32.65
CA ASP A 283 2.46 -1.40 -33.88
C ASP A 283 3.58 -2.44 -33.73
N LEU A 284 3.57 -3.23 -32.66
CA LEU A 284 4.57 -4.27 -32.42
C LEU A 284 4.55 -5.30 -33.56
N PRO A 285 5.66 -5.50 -34.29
CA PRO A 285 5.70 -6.47 -35.38
C PRO A 285 5.42 -7.91 -34.91
N ALA A 286 4.93 -8.74 -35.81
CA ALA A 286 4.82 -10.17 -35.54
C ALA A 286 6.23 -10.78 -35.38
N GLY A 287 6.41 -11.63 -34.37
CA GLY A 287 7.72 -12.20 -34.06
C GLY A 287 7.81 -12.77 -32.66
N ARG A 288 9.01 -13.23 -32.31
CA ARG A 288 9.32 -13.74 -30.96
C ARG A 288 10.01 -12.66 -30.14
N TYR A 289 9.55 -12.53 -28.91
CA TYR A 289 10.02 -11.56 -27.94
C TYR A 289 10.35 -12.26 -26.61
N GLN A 290 11.16 -11.60 -25.79
CA GLN A 290 11.63 -12.14 -24.52
C GLN A 290 11.01 -11.36 -23.37
N LEU A 291 10.42 -12.07 -22.41
CA LEU A 291 10.04 -11.53 -21.12
C LEU A 291 11.24 -11.65 -20.18
N ARG A 292 11.76 -10.50 -19.75
CA ARG A 292 12.93 -10.39 -18.90
C ARG A 292 12.55 -9.77 -17.57
N SER A 293 13.08 -10.31 -16.48
CA SER A 293 12.91 -9.73 -15.15
C SER A 293 14.24 -9.51 -14.46
N GLY A 294 14.29 -8.53 -13.58
CA GLY A 294 15.41 -8.29 -12.68
C GLY A 294 15.06 -7.31 -11.59
N PHE A 295 16.02 -7.02 -10.73
CA PHE A 295 15.85 -6.06 -9.66
C PHE A 295 16.85 -4.92 -9.77
N TYR A 296 16.46 -3.76 -9.25
CA TYR A 296 17.35 -2.65 -9.01
C TYR A 296 16.98 -1.95 -7.71
N TYR A 297 17.87 -1.10 -7.22
CA TYR A 297 17.55 -0.14 -6.18
C TYR A 297 18.03 1.25 -6.57
N CYS A 298 17.50 2.27 -5.89
CA CYS A 298 17.84 3.66 -6.14
C CYS A 298 18.48 4.30 -4.91
N PRO A 299 19.82 4.40 -4.86
CA PRO A 299 20.48 5.17 -3.82
C PRO A 299 20.04 6.64 -3.85
N ALA A 300 19.70 7.21 -2.69
CA ALA A 300 19.34 8.63 -2.53
C ALA A 300 18.29 9.11 -3.56
N ASP A 301 17.14 8.44 -3.60
CA ASP A 301 15.99 8.76 -4.46
C ASP A 301 16.34 8.88 -5.96
N CYS A 302 17.18 7.95 -6.42
CA CYS A 302 17.67 7.86 -7.80
C CYS A 302 18.46 9.10 -8.29
N GLN A 303 18.88 10.04 -7.43
CA GLN A 303 19.66 11.21 -7.88
C GLN A 303 20.98 10.83 -8.54
N GLN A 304 21.51 9.66 -8.19
CA GLN A 304 22.75 9.11 -8.74
C GLN A 304 22.51 7.97 -9.75
N GLY A 305 21.26 7.81 -10.19
CA GLY A 305 20.81 6.70 -11.02
C GLY A 305 20.38 5.47 -10.22
N SER A 306 19.92 4.44 -10.95
CA SER A 306 19.54 3.13 -10.41
C SER A 306 20.69 2.14 -10.54
N ILE A 307 20.82 1.22 -9.58
CA ILE A 307 21.81 0.13 -9.60
C ILE A 307 21.08 -1.19 -9.86
N ARG A 308 21.30 -1.79 -11.04
CA ARG A 308 20.78 -3.12 -11.39
C ARG A 308 21.53 -4.20 -10.60
N LEU A 309 20.81 -5.23 -10.18
CA LEU A 309 21.34 -6.31 -9.35
C LEU A 309 21.74 -7.51 -10.20
N PRO A 310 22.83 -8.21 -9.86
CA PRO A 310 23.29 -9.35 -10.62
C PRO A 310 22.35 -10.54 -10.47
N VAL A 311 22.14 -11.26 -11.56
CA VAL A 311 21.55 -12.59 -11.59
C VAL A 311 22.68 -13.62 -11.58
N SER A 312 22.61 -14.59 -10.68
CA SER A 312 23.61 -15.65 -10.58
C SER A 312 22.96 -17.04 -10.61
N LEU A 313 23.75 -18.03 -11.05
CA LEU A 313 23.40 -19.44 -11.02
C LEU A 313 24.58 -20.22 -10.48
N ALA A 314 24.36 -21.01 -9.41
CA ALA A 314 25.40 -21.78 -8.73
C ALA A 314 26.66 -20.94 -8.37
N GLY A 315 26.44 -19.67 -7.98
CA GLY A 315 27.51 -18.73 -7.60
C GLY A 315 28.20 -18.01 -8.76
N ALA A 316 27.88 -18.33 -10.02
CA ALA A 316 28.40 -17.62 -11.18
C ALA A 316 27.42 -16.52 -11.63
N THR A 317 27.90 -15.27 -11.72
CA THR A 317 27.11 -14.16 -12.27
C THR A 317 26.87 -14.35 -13.76
N LEU A 318 25.61 -14.30 -14.17
CA LEU A 318 25.16 -14.44 -15.56
C LEU A 318 24.99 -13.08 -16.23
N ASN A 319 24.15 -12.21 -15.65
CA ASN A 319 23.80 -10.90 -16.18
C ASN A 319 23.15 -10.03 -15.08
N ASP A 320 22.51 -8.91 -15.42
CA ASP A 320 21.70 -8.07 -14.52
C ASP A 320 20.18 -8.27 -14.66
N SER A 321 19.80 -9.20 -15.54
CA SER A 321 18.42 -9.61 -15.83
C SER A 321 18.39 -11.06 -16.32
N LEU A 322 17.26 -11.73 -16.11
CA LEU A 322 17.01 -13.09 -16.59
C LEU A 322 15.92 -13.06 -17.66
N ILE A 323 16.11 -13.80 -18.76
CA ILE A 323 15.01 -14.15 -19.67
C ILE A 323 14.20 -15.23 -18.97
N VAL A 324 12.98 -14.89 -18.55
CA VAL A 324 12.11 -15.83 -17.82
C VAL A 324 11.35 -16.74 -18.77
N THR A 325 10.84 -16.17 -19.87
CA THR A 325 10.16 -16.93 -20.93
C THR A 325 10.11 -16.13 -22.23
N GLU A 326 9.61 -16.76 -23.30
CA GLU A 326 9.39 -16.13 -24.60
C GLU A 326 7.89 -15.93 -24.87
N LEU A 327 7.60 -14.97 -25.74
CA LEU A 327 6.26 -14.60 -26.18
C LEU A 327 6.25 -14.50 -27.71
N GLU A 328 5.27 -15.09 -28.36
CA GLU A 328 5.00 -14.93 -29.79
C GLU A 328 3.93 -13.85 -30.00
N VAL A 329 4.29 -12.81 -30.75
CA VAL A 329 3.33 -11.80 -31.20
C VAL A 329 2.83 -12.19 -32.57
N ALA A 330 1.52 -12.38 -32.69
CA ALA A 330 0.85 -12.73 -33.93
C ALA A 330 -0.48 -11.97 -34.06
N PRO A 331 -0.89 -11.60 -35.29
CA PRO A 331 -2.13 -10.85 -35.53
C PRO A 331 -3.41 -11.68 -35.34
#